data_AF-A0A8C6MGW4-F1
#
_entry.id   AF-A0A8C6MGW4-F1
#
_cell.length_a   1.000
_cell.length_b   1.000
_cell.length_c   1.000
_cell.angle_alpha   90.00
_cell.angle_beta   90.00
_cell.angle_gamma   90.00
#
_symmetry.space_group_name_H-M   'P 1'
#
loop_
_entity.id
_entity.type
_entity.pdbx_description
1 polymer ?
#
loop_
_entity_poly.entity_id
_entity_poly.type
_entity_poly.pdbx_seq_one_letter_code
_entity_poly.pdbx_strand_id
1 'polypeptide(L)'
;MIHLLNPTFRIVIYKSFNVIIYTFHRLIKTFHLGRESELNFVTCGSLVKLLNTRHNVRLHSHDVKYGSGSGQQSVTGVESADDANSYWQIRGNPKRQCQRGSAVKCGQTIRITHMKTGRNLHTHHFSSPLSHNQEVSAFGEHGEGDDLDVWAVQCDGDYWERDEAVRFKHQGTDVFLSITGEQYGNPIRGQREVHGMRSPNQHNWWRTMEGVFIQPSQELLHHDEL
;
A
#
# COMPACT_ATOMS: atom_id res chain seq x y z
N MET A 1 9.36 -53.34 13.16
CA MET A 1 8.30 -54.13 13.85
C MET A 1 7.05 -54.41 12.97
N ILE A 2 6.75 -53.62 11.93
CA ILE A 2 5.54 -53.78 11.07
C ILE A 2 5.70 -54.90 10.01
N HIS A 3 6.94 -55.26 9.65
CA HIS A 3 7.26 -56.28 8.66
C HIS A 3 7.06 -57.75 9.11
N LEU A 4 6.53 -57.98 10.31
CA LEU A 4 6.20 -59.33 10.82
C LEU A 4 4.69 -59.62 10.83
N LEU A 5 3.85 -58.67 10.40
CA LEU A 5 2.39 -58.82 10.42
C LEU A 5 1.86 -59.43 9.10
N ASN A 6 0.78 -60.21 9.21
CA ASN A 6 0.05 -60.83 8.09
C ASN A 6 -0.39 -59.75 7.05
N PRO A 7 -0.33 -60.02 5.73
CA PRO A 7 -0.64 -59.05 4.68
C PRO A 7 -1.95 -58.29 4.85
N THR A 8 -3.01 -58.94 5.33
CA THR A 8 -4.31 -58.31 5.57
C THR A 8 -4.23 -57.24 6.65
N PHE A 9 -3.45 -57.49 7.72
CA PHE A 9 -3.24 -56.56 8.82
C PHE A 9 -2.40 -55.35 8.40
N ARG A 10 -1.43 -55.53 7.49
CA ARG A 10 -0.65 -54.41 6.93
C ARG A 10 -1.52 -53.46 6.14
N ILE A 11 -2.43 -53.96 5.31
CA ILE A 11 -3.33 -53.14 4.49
C ILE A 11 -4.24 -52.28 5.39
N VAL A 12 -4.75 -52.85 6.48
CA VAL A 12 -5.57 -52.11 7.46
C VAL A 12 -4.74 -50.99 8.11
N ILE A 13 -3.51 -51.27 8.55
CA ILE A 13 -2.62 -50.26 9.14
C ILE A 13 -2.31 -49.14 8.13
N TYR A 14 -1.94 -49.47 6.88
CA TYR A 14 -1.67 -48.47 5.85
C TYR A 14 -2.91 -47.62 5.51
N LYS A 15 -4.11 -48.21 5.47
CA LYS A 15 -5.36 -47.45 5.27
C LYS A 15 -5.66 -46.55 6.45
N SER A 16 -5.53 -47.03 7.69
CA SER A 16 -5.74 -46.23 8.91
C SER A 16 -4.74 -45.07 9.03
N PHE A 17 -3.46 -45.28 8.74
CA PHE A 17 -2.46 -44.21 8.72
C PHE A 17 -2.73 -43.15 7.64
N ASN A 18 -3.11 -43.56 6.43
CA ASN A 18 -3.48 -42.61 5.37
C ASN A 18 -4.74 -41.81 5.72
N VAL A 19 -5.74 -42.43 6.34
CA VAL A 19 -6.94 -41.73 6.82
C VAL A 19 -6.57 -40.72 7.90
N ILE A 20 -5.72 -41.09 8.87
CA ILE A 20 -5.28 -40.18 9.94
C ILE A 20 -4.51 -38.99 9.35
N ILE A 21 -3.57 -39.22 8.42
CA ILE A 21 -2.82 -38.16 7.73
C ILE A 21 -3.77 -37.24 6.96
N TYR A 22 -4.72 -37.79 6.20
CA TYR A 22 -5.72 -37.01 5.46
C TYR A 22 -6.62 -36.20 6.39
N THR A 23 -7.06 -36.77 7.52
CA THR A 23 -7.87 -36.06 8.52
C THR A 23 -7.07 -35.00 9.26
N PHE A 24 -5.78 -35.22 9.52
CA PHE A 24 -4.91 -34.25 10.17
C PHE A 24 -4.56 -33.11 9.22
N HIS A 25 -4.31 -33.37 7.94
CA HIS A 25 -4.20 -32.33 6.91
C HIS A 25 -5.50 -31.57 6.68
N ARG A 26 -6.66 -32.25 6.73
CA ARG A 26 -7.96 -31.56 6.72
C ARG A 26 -8.11 -30.70 7.96
N LEU A 27 -7.81 -31.21 9.16
CA LEU A 27 -7.86 -30.44 10.40
C LEU A 27 -6.93 -29.23 10.35
N ILE A 28 -5.68 -29.38 9.89
CA ILE A 28 -4.73 -28.27 9.72
C ILE A 28 -5.27 -27.26 8.70
N LYS A 29 -5.84 -27.70 7.57
CA LYS A 29 -6.50 -26.80 6.62
C LYS A 29 -7.70 -26.08 7.25
N THR A 30 -8.53 -26.75 8.04
CA THR A 30 -9.67 -26.15 8.74
C THR A 30 -9.22 -25.21 9.88
N PHE A 31 -8.12 -25.54 10.56
CA PHE A 31 -7.50 -24.70 11.61
C PHE A 31 -6.75 -23.48 11.02
N HIS A 32 -6.17 -23.59 9.81
CA HIS A 32 -5.64 -22.44 9.08
C HIS A 32 -6.75 -21.56 8.51
N LEU A 33 -7.86 -22.14 8.04
CA LEU A 33 -9.00 -21.37 7.53
C LEU A 33 -9.78 -20.65 8.66
N GLY A 34 -9.59 -21.05 9.92
CA GLY A 34 -10.33 -20.54 11.08
C GLY A 34 -9.66 -19.38 11.84
N ARG A 35 -8.51 -18.85 11.39
CA ARG A 35 -7.77 -17.78 12.09
C ARG A 35 -7.21 -16.71 11.14
N GLU A 36 -7.98 -16.33 10.12
CA GLU A 36 -7.57 -15.29 9.15
C GLU A 36 -8.76 -14.49 8.63
N SER A 37 -9.66 -14.06 9.53
CA SER A 37 -10.61 -12.98 9.22
C SER A 37 -10.23 -11.66 9.91
N GLU A 38 -8.94 -11.43 10.11
CA GLU A 38 -8.45 -10.06 10.22
C GLU A 38 -8.49 -9.48 8.81
N LEU A 39 -9.28 -8.43 8.60
CA LEU A 39 -9.43 -7.79 7.29
C LEU A 39 -8.05 -7.34 6.76
N ASN A 40 -7.50 -8.07 5.78
CA ASN A 40 -6.19 -7.85 5.15
C ASN A 40 -6.17 -6.65 4.19
N PHE A 41 -6.98 -5.62 4.48
CA PHE A 41 -7.11 -4.42 3.66
C PHE A 41 -6.35 -3.24 4.28
N VAL A 42 -5.96 -2.31 3.41
CA VAL A 42 -5.54 -0.97 3.80
C VAL A 42 -6.79 -0.20 4.22
N THR A 43 -6.74 0.43 5.39
CA THR A 43 -7.86 1.19 5.94
C THR A 43 -7.54 2.67 6.05
N CYS A 44 -8.57 3.50 5.99
CA CYS A 44 -8.42 4.93 6.21
C CYS A 44 -7.86 5.24 7.61
N GLY A 45 -6.92 6.16 7.67
CA GLY A 45 -6.14 6.51 8.85
C GLY A 45 -4.89 5.64 9.06
N SER A 46 -4.69 4.58 8.26
CA SER A 46 -3.46 3.77 8.31
C SER A 46 -2.24 4.59 7.91
N LEU A 47 -1.12 4.28 8.54
CA LEU A 47 0.19 4.85 8.23
C LEU A 47 1.02 3.79 7.51
N VAL A 48 1.42 4.03 6.27
CA VAL A 48 2.06 3.02 5.42
C VAL A 48 3.31 3.57 4.74
N LYS A 49 4.26 2.68 4.41
CA LYS A 49 5.30 2.94 3.41
C LYS A 49 4.84 2.34 2.08
N LEU A 50 5.03 3.10 0.99
CA LEU A 50 4.66 2.68 -0.37
C LEU A 50 5.93 2.30 -1.13
N LEU A 51 6.09 1.02 -1.44
CA LEU A 51 7.23 0.49 -2.18
C LEU A 51 6.91 0.43 -3.68
N ASN A 52 7.74 1.06 -4.50
CA ASN A 52 7.68 0.85 -5.95
C ASN A 52 8.23 -0.56 -6.27
N THR A 53 7.39 -1.39 -6.87
CA THR A 53 7.71 -2.81 -7.11
C THR A 53 8.80 -3.05 -8.15
N ARG A 54 9.04 -2.08 -9.04
CA ARG A 54 10.06 -2.20 -10.10
C ARG A 54 11.45 -1.76 -9.65
N HIS A 55 11.52 -0.66 -8.90
CA HIS A 55 12.80 -0.05 -8.50
C HIS A 55 13.19 -0.34 -7.05
N ASN A 56 12.31 -1.00 -6.28
CA ASN A 56 12.54 -1.37 -4.89
C ASN A 56 12.90 -0.17 -3.99
N VAL A 57 12.25 0.96 -4.22
CA VAL A 57 12.38 2.19 -3.44
C VAL A 57 11.06 2.60 -2.82
N ARG A 58 11.10 3.20 -1.64
CA ARG A 58 9.95 3.70 -0.90
C ARG A 58 9.68 5.15 -1.25
N LEU A 59 8.41 5.48 -1.42
CA LEU A 59 7.96 6.87 -1.58
C LEU A 59 8.38 7.67 -0.35
N HIS A 60 9.01 8.82 -0.58
CA HIS A 60 9.70 9.59 0.43
C HIS A 60 9.55 11.09 0.19
N SER A 61 9.53 11.88 1.26
CA SER A 61 9.52 13.34 1.19
C SER A 61 10.29 13.93 2.37
N HIS A 62 10.72 15.18 2.29
CA HIS A 62 11.61 15.81 3.28
C HIS A 62 11.63 17.32 3.08
N ASP A 63 12.29 18.08 3.94
CA ASP A 63 12.34 19.54 3.85
C ASP A 63 13.38 20.06 2.84
N VAL A 64 13.30 19.57 1.60
CA VAL A 64 14.01 20.10 0.43
C VAL A 64 12.96 20.41 -0.63
N LYS A 65 13.14 21.51 -1.34
CA LYS A 65 12.24 21.95 -2.40
C LYS A 65 12.89 21.73 -3.76
N TYR A 66 12.08 21.56 -4.79
CA TYR A 66 12.59 21.58 -6.16
C TYR A 66 13.19 22.95 -6.48
N GLY A 67 14.34 22.96 -7.16
CA GLY A 67 14.95 24.18 -7.70
C GLY A 67 14.37 24.60 -9.07
N SER A 68 13.49 23.77 -9.63
CA SER A 68 12.82 23.94 -10.92
C SER A 68 11.33 23.64 -10.77
N GLY A 69 10.58 23.71 -11.88
CA GLY A 69 9.16 23.36 -11.88
C GLY A 69 8.37 24.28 -10.95
N SER A 70 7.60 23.71 -10.03
CA SER A 70 6.75 24.49 -9.13
C SER A 70 7.48 25.12 -7.94
N GLY A 71 8.70 24.67 -7.64
CA GLY A 71 9.42 25.06 -6.42
C GLY A 71 8.83 24.49 -5.11
N GLN A 72 7.89 23.55 -5.19
CA GLN A 72 7.29 22.90 -4.02
C GLN A 72 8.23 21.85 -3.38
N GLN A 73 7.81 21.30 -2.23
CA GLN A 73 8.58 20.27 -1.51
C GLN A 73 8.72 19.02 -2.39
N SER A 74 9.95 18.49 -2.47
CA SER A 74 10.28 17.37 -3.35
C SER A 74 9.77 16.04 -2.81
N VAL A 75 9.35 15.18 -3.73
CA VAL A 75 8.97 13.77 -3.46
C VAL A 75 9.91 12.87 -4.26
N THR A 76 10.43 11.85 -3.60
CA THR A 76 11.50 11.00 -4.14
C THR A 76 11.30 9.53 -3.78
N GLY A 77 12.11 8.66 -4.36
CA GLY A 77 12.25 7.26 -3.96
C GLY A 77 13.55 7.00 -3.22
N VAL A 78 13.49 6.34 -2.06
CA VAL A 78 14.68 5.94 -1.27
C VAL A 78 14.74 4.43 -1.05
N GLU A 79 15.94 3.86 -1.02
CA GLU A 79 16.13 2.41 -0.79
C GLU A 79 16.00 2.05 0.70
N SER A 80 16.25 3.01 1.60
CA SER A 80 16.21 2.81 3.06
C SER A 80 14.82 2.36 3.53
N ALA A 81 14.76 1.18 4.13
CA ALA A 81 13.53 0.63 4.69
C ALA A 81 13.10 1.31 5.99
N ASP A 82 14.04 1.85 6.76
CA ASP A 82 13.80 2.33 8.13
C ASP A 82 13.59 3.84 8.21
N ASP A 83 13.68 4.57 7.11
CA ASP A 83 13.51 6.03 7.14
C ASP A 83 12.06 6.41 7.51
N ALA A 84 11.91 7.21 8.57
CA ALA A 84 10.63 7.71 9.04
C ALA A 84 9.97 8.71 8.08
N ASN A 85 10.76 9.34 7.19
CA ASN A 85 10.28 10.22 6.11
C ASN A 85 9.60 9.45 4.95
N SER A 86 9.52 8.13 5.07
CA SER A 86 8.80 7.28 4.09
C SER A 86 7.40 6.90 4.57
N TYR A 87 6.94 7.42 5.72
CA TYR A 87 5.60 7.15 6.22
C TYR A 87 4.57 8.13 5.65
N TRP A 88 3.50 7.57 5.11
CA TRP A 88 2.37 8.29 4.53
C TRP A 88 1.06 7.82 5.16
N GLN A 89 0.23 8.77 5.57
CA GLN A 89 -1.10 8.51 6.10
C GLN A 89 -2.12 8.46 4.96
N ILE A 90 -2.95 7.41 4.94
CA ILE A 90 -4.05 7.27 4.00
C ILE A 90 -5.28 7.98 4.54
N ARG A 91 -5.77 9.01 3.85
CA ARG A 91 -6.95 9.81 4.24
C ARG A 91 -8.00 9.78 3.14
N GLY A 92 -9.25 10.05 3.51
CA GLY A 92 -10.33 10.20 2.55
C GLY A 92 -10.17 11.46 1.71
N ASN A 93 -10.87 11.49 0.58
CA ASN A 93 -11.07 12.71 -0.20
C ASN A 93 -11.78 13.78 0.67
N PRO A 94 -11.42 15.08 0.62
CA PRO A 94 -12.14 16.13 1.35
C PRO A 94 -13.65 16.15 1.10
N LYS A 95 -14.06 15.90 -0.14
CA LYS A 95 -15.48 15.86 -0.56
C LYS A 95 -16.19 14.58 -0.15
N ARG A 96 -15.44 13.52 0.16
CA ARG A 96 -15.92 12.20 0.58
C ARG A 96 -14.98 11.61 1.62
N GLN A 97 -15.09 12.12 2.84
CA GLN A 97 -14.29 11.61 3.95
C GLN A 97 -14.61 10.12 4.17
N CYS A 98 -13.59 9.35 4.52
CA CYS A 98 -13.75 7.96 4.95
C CYS A 98 -13.53 7.86 6.46
N GLN A 99 -14.27 6.96 7.10
CA GLN A 99 -14.15 6.73 8.53
C GLN A 99 -12.81 6.05 8.84
N ARG A 100 -12.16 6.46 9.93
CA ARG A 100 -10.94 5.80 10.39
C ARG A 100 -11.21 4.31 10.63
N GLY A 101 -10.36 3.45 10.09
CA GLY A 101 -10.52 1.99 10.14
C GLY A 101 -11.39 1.40 9.04
N SER A 102 -12.11 2.20 8.23
CA SER A 102 -12.84 1.67 7.08
C SER A 102 -11.89 1.21 5.97
N ALA A 103 -12.11 0.02 5.41
CA ALA A 103 -11.34 -0.49 4.27
C ALA A 103 -11.47 0.42 3.03
N VAL A 104 -10.34 0.66 2.36
CA VAL A 104 -10.31 1.47 1.13
C VAL A 104 -10.73 0.62 -0.06
N LYS A 105 -11.77 1.04 -0.78
CA LYS A 105 -12.27 0.33 -1.96
C LYS A 105 -11.37 0.54 -3.18
N CYS A 106 -11.32 -0.45 -4.07
CA CYS A 106 -10.75 -0.23 -5.40
C CYS A 106 -11.56 0.84 -6.16
N GLY A 107 -10.87 1.77 -6.81
CA GLY A 107 -11.44 2.96 -7.44
C GLY A 107 -11.75 4.12 -6.49
N GLN A 108 -11.62 3.93 -5.16
CA GLN A 108 -11.83 5.01 -4.20
C GLN A 108 -10.76 6.10 -4.35
N THR A 109 -11.19 7.36 -4.22
CA THR A 109 -10.28 8.50 -4.17
C THR A 109 -9.86 8.81 -2.73
N ILE A 110 -8.55 9.03 -2.56
CA ILE A 110 -7.89 9.25 -1.28
C ILE A 110 -6.93 10.44 -1.37
N ARG A 111 -6.50 10.93 -0.20
CA ARG A 111 -5.29 11.74 -0.04
C ARG A 111 -4.21 10.89 0.61
N ILE A 112 -2.96 11.06 0.16
CA ILE A 112 -1.78 10.39 0.70
C ILE A 112 -0.92 11.48 1.35
N THR A 113 -0.96 11.57 2.68
CA THR A 113 -0.34 12.69 3.42
C THR A 113 0.98 12.25 4.04
N HIS A 114 2.07 12.95 3.74
CA HIS A 114 3.38 12.70 4.34
C HIS A 114 3.33 12.99 5.84
N MET A 115 3.66 11.99 6.66
CA MET A 115 3.44 12.06 8.10
C MET A 115 4.23 13.20 8.75
N LYS A 116 5.53 13.32 8.41
CA LYS A 116 6.42 14.24 9.11
C LYS A 116 6.17 15.70 8.77
N THR A 117 5.82 16.01 7.52
CA THR A 117 5.62 17.40 7.07
C THR A 117 4.15 17.81 7.01
N GLY A 118 3.23 16.85 7.17
CA GLY A 118 1.80 17.10 7.05
C GLY A 118 1.39 17.51 5.63
N ARG A 119 2.22 17.30 4.60
CA ARG A 119 1.92 17.71 3.23
C ARG A 119 1.31 16.57 2.42
N ASN A 120 0.39 16.89 1.52
CA ASN A 120 -0.24 15.91 0.65
C ASN A 120 0.63 15.61 -0.57
N LEU A 121 0.63 14.35 -1.01
CA LEU A 121 1.14 13.97 -2.32
C LEU A 121 0.31 14.68 -3.40
N HIS A 122 0.98 15.45 -4.25
CA HIS A 122 0.37 16.42 -5.14
C HIS A 122 0.95 16.32 -6.55
N THR A 123 0.15 16.65 -7.56
CA THR A 123 0.67 16.79 -8.93
C THR A 123 -0.15 17.77 -9.76
N HIS A 124 0.52 18.41 -10.69
CA HIS A 124 0.04 19.57 -11.44
C HIS A 124 0.79 19.68 -12.77
N HIS A 125 0.44 20.66 -13.61
CA HIS A 125 1.03 20.83 -14.94
C HIS A 125 2.40 21.53 -14.94
N PHE A 126 3.32 21.04 -14.10
CA PHE A 126 4.74 21.38 -14.14
C PHE A 126 5.56 20.19 -14.63
N SER A 127 6.70 20.46 -15.25
CA SER A 127 7.64 19.41 -15.67
C SER A 127 8.47 18.92 -14.48
N SER A 128 8.64 17.60 -14.37
CA SER A 128 9.48 16.98 -13.35
C SER A 128 10.96 17.33 -13.57
N PRO A 129 11.78 17.41 -12.50
CA PRO A 129 13.10 18.02 -12.58
C PRO A 129 14.12 17.27 -13.44
N LEU A 130 14.05 15.94 -13.55
CA LEU A 130 15.06 15.12 -14.24
C LEU A 130 14.57 14.56 -15.56
N SER A 131 13.37 13.98 -15.60
CA SER A 131 12.86 13.29 -16.78
C SER A 131 11.89 14.13 -17.64
N HIS A 132 11.56 15.35 -17.23
CA HIS A 132 10.55 16.20 -17.88
C HIS A 132 9.15 15.54 -18.03
N ASN A 133 8.81 14.61 -17.14
CA ASN A 133 7.45 14.08 -17.01
C ASN A 133 6.57 15.06 -16.21
N GLN A 134 5.41 14.66 -15.70
CA GLN A 134 4.63 15.53 -14.84
C GLN A 134 5.20 15.55 -13.42
N GLU A 135 5.45 16.74 -12.85
CA GLU A 135 6.01 16.89 -11.51
C GLU A 135 5.07 16.31 -10.44
N VAL A 136 5.62 15.52 -9.52
CA VAL A 136 4.96 15.10 -8.28
C VAL A 136 5.69 15.76 -7.11
N SER A 137 4.93 16.38 -6.23
CA SER A 137 5.43 17.18 -5.11
C SER A 137 4.67 16.87 -3.82
N ALA A 138 5.11 17.48 -2.72
CA ALA A 138 4.38 17.51 -1.46
C ALA A 138 3.84 18.94 -1.22
N PHE A 139 2.52 19.09 -1.17
CA PHE A 139 1.83 20.39 -1.13
C PHE A 139 0.92 20.53 0.09
N GLY A 140 0.53 21.76 0.40
CA GLY A 140 -0.38 22.05 1.50
C GLY A 140 0.28 21.99 2.87
N GLU A 141 -0.54 21.85 3.92
CA GLU A 141 -0.13 21.84 5.32
C GLU A 141 -1.16 21.11 6.18
N HIS A 142 -0.73 20.33 7.17
CA HIS A 142 -1.61 19.55 8.06
C HIS A 142 -2.65 18.65 7.34
N GLY A 143 -2.29 18.21 6.14
CA GLY A 143 -3.10 17.42 5.20
C GLY A 143 -4.22 18.19 4.53
N GLU A 144 -4.27 19.51 4.72
CA GLU A 144 -5.08 20.44 3.95
C GLU A 144 -4.32 20.90 2.72
N GLY A 145 -5.06 21.11 1.63
CA GLY A 145 -4.57 21.43 0.30
C GLY A 145 -5.75 21.45 -0.66
N ASP A 146 -5.55 21.24 -1.95
CA ASP A 146 -6.57 21.44 -2.98
C ASP A 146 -7.04 20.13 -3.65
N ASP A 147 -7.77 20.26 -4.77
CA ASP A 147 -8.31 19.15 -5.54
C ASP A 147 -7.23 18.36 -6.31
N LEU A 148 -5.99 18.86 -6.39
CA LEU A 148 -4.83 18.22 -7.03
C LEU A 148 -4.00 17.35 -6.06
N ASP A 149 -4.55 17.12 -4.86
CA ASP A 149 -4.02 16.17 -3.87
C ASP A 149 -4.68 14.79 -3.96
N VAL A 150 -5.60 14.59 -4.92
CA VAL A 150 -6.55 13.48 -4.92
C VAL A 150 -6.13 12.38 -5.89
N TRP A 151 -5.96 11.17 -5.35
CA TRP A 151 -5.51 9.98 -6.10
C TRP A 151 -6.55 8.87 -6.00
N ALA A 152 -6.90 8.27 -7.13
CA ALA A 152 -7.70 7.05 -7.19
C ALA A 152 -6.81 5.83 -7.01
N VAL A 153 -7.19 4.94 -6.08
CA VAL A 153 -6.53 3.65 -5.89
C VAL A 153 -7.02 2.68 -6.96
N GLN A 154 -6.15 2.29 -7.89
CA GLN A 154 -6.45 1.27 -8.88
C GLN A 154 -5.85 -0.06 -8.42
N CYS A 155 -6.74 -0.96 -8.02
CA CYS A 155 -6.44 -2.32 -7.59
C CYS A 155 -7.44 -3.30 -8.21
N ASP A 156 -7.09 -4.58 -8.14
CA ASP A 156 -7.98 -5.68 -8.50
C ASP A 156 -8.87 -6.03 -7.30
N GLY A 157 -10.07 -6.55 -7.56
CA GLY A 157 -11.05 -6.90 -6.51
C GLY A 157 -11.84 -5.71 -5.97
N ASP A 158 -12.42 -5.90 -4.78
CA ASP A 158 -13.33 -4.92 -4.17
C ASP A 158 -12.60 -3.87 -3.31
N TYR A 159 -11.49 -4.26 -2.69
CA TYR A 159 -10.76 -3.47 -1.70
C TYR A 159 -9.25 -3.53 -1.93
N TRP A 160 -8.55 -2.49 -1.45
CA TRP A 160 -7.09 -2.44 -1.49
C TRP A 160 -6.49 -3.39 -0.44
N GLU A 161 -6.06 -4.56 -0.90
CA GLU A 161 -5.33 -5.55 -0.09
C GLU A 161 -3.90 -5.11 0.20
N ARG A 162 -3.38 -5.42 1.40
CA ARG A 162 -2.08 -4.91 1.87
C ARG A 162 -0.90 -5.42 1.04
N ASP A 163 -0.93 -6.69 0.65
CA ASP A 163 0.19 -7.33 -0.05
C ASP A 163 0.11 -7.20 -1.59
N GLU A 164 -1.01 -6.69 -2.08
CA GLU A 164 -1.25 -6.56 -3.51
C GLU A 164 -0.68 -5.26 -4.09
N ALA A 165 -0.23 -5.37 -5.35
CA ALA A 165 0.28 -4.21 -6.07
C ALA A 165 -0.87 -3.37 -6.61
N VAL A 166 -0.77 -2.06 -6.44
CA VAL A 166 -1.78 -1.08 -6.88
C VAL A 166 -1.13 0.03 -7.69
N ARG A 167 -1.95 0.77 -8.44
CA ARG A 167 -1.55 2.06 -9.01
C ARG A 167 -2.30 3.19 -8.33
N PHE A 168 -1.69 4.37 -8.30
CA PHE A 168 -2.36 5.60 -7.91
C PHE A 168 -2.51 6.48 -9.14
N LYS A 169 -3.75 6.65 -9.60
CA LYS A 169 -4.07 7.54 -10.73
C LYS A 169 -4.53 8.88 -10.18
N HIS A 170 -3.83 9.95 -10.54
CA HIS A 170 -4.21 11.29 -10.12
C HIS A 170 -5.55 11.70 -10.75
N GLN A 171 -6.49 12.19 -9.94
CA GLN A 171 -7.84 12.49 -10.40
C GLN A 171 -7.88 13.71 -11.35
N GLY A 172 -7.05 14.73 -11.12
CA GLY A 172 -7.10 15.98 -11.88
C GLY A 172 -6.38 15.94 -13.23
N THR A 173 -5.38 15.07 -13.40
CA THR A 173 -4.49 15.08 -14.59
C THR A 173 -4.31 13.72 -15.24
N ASP A 174 -4.98 12.68 -14.72
CA ASP A 174 -4.96 11.30 -15.20
C ASP A 174 -3.59 10.60 -15.24
N VAL A 175 -2.55 11.20 -14.66
CA VAL A 175 -1.22 10.57 -14.57
C VAL A 175 -1.16 9.54 -13.44
N PHE A 176 -0.32 8.52 -13.62
CA PHE A 176 -0.01 7.52 -12.62
C PHE A 176 1.24 7.91 -11.84
N LEU A 177 1.18 7.81 -10.51
CA LEU A 177 2.36 7.94 -9.65
C LEU A 177 3.41 6.92 -10.07
N SER A 178 4.59 7.39 -10.48
CA SER A 178 5.62 6.57 -11.12
C SER A 178 7.00 6.92 -10.61
N ILE A 179 7.94 5.98 -10.74
CA ILE A 179 9.37 6.20 -10.54
C ILE A 179 10.13 5.67 -11.75
N THR A 180 11.10 6.44 -12.24
CA THR A 180 12.08 5.98 -13.23
C THR A 180 13.48 5.86 -12.61
N GLY A 181 14.49 5.56 -13.42
CA GLY A 181 15.84 5.23 -12.95
C GLY A 181 16.71 6.44 -12.57
N GLU A 182 16.26 7.63 -12.93
CA GLU A 182 16.93 8.92 -12.75
C GLU A 182 17.09 9.22 -11.26
N GLN A 183 18.28 9.69 -10.90
CA GLN A 183 18.66 9.95 -9.52
C GLN A 183 19.12 11.39 -9.36
N TYR A 184 18.78 11.98 -8.23
CA TYR A 184 19.22 13.32 -7.87
C TYR A 184 20.70 13.34 -7.44
N GLY A 185 21.33 14.50 -7.64
CA GLY A 185 22.60 14.87 -7.03
C GLY A 185 22.42 15.50 -5.65
N ASN A 186 23.37 16.33 -5.23
CA ASN A 186 23.26 17.06 -3.97
C ASN A 186 22.04 18.02 -3.98
N PRO A 187 21.36 18.24 -2.84
CA PRO A 187 21.66 17.71 -1.50
C PRO A 187 21.08 16.31 -1.21
N ILE A 188 20.34 15.71 -2.15
CA ILE A 188 19.59 14.45 -1.97
C ILE A 188 20.16 13.33 -2.84
N ARG A 189 21.48 13.20 -2.81
CA ARG A 189 22.23 12.31 -3.71
C ARG A 189 21.70 10.88 -3.65
N GLY A 190 21.44 10.30 -4.83
CA GLY A 190 21.05 8.90 -5.00
C GLY A 190 19.55 8.63 -4.81
N GLN A 191 18.77 9.61 -4.35
CA GLN A 191 17.31 9.46 -4.31
C GLN A 191 16.75 9.48 -5.74
N ARG A 192 15.75 8.64 -6.01
CA ARG A 192 15.14 8.50 -7.35
C ARG A 192 14.05 9.53 -7.58
N GLU A 193 13.89 9.97 -8.82
CA GLU A 193 12.78 10.86 -9.20
C GLU A 193 11.43 10.13 -9.15
N VAL A 194 10.48 10.75 -8.45
CA VAL A 194 9.05 10.42 -8.52
C VAL A 194 8.37 11.44 -9.43
N HIS A 195 7.55 10.98 -10.35
CA HIS A 195 6.81 11.83 -11.29
C HIS A 195 5.49 11.16 -11.71
N GLY A 196 4.67 11.87 -12.47
CA GLY A 196 3.45 11.37 -13.09
C GLY A 196 3.67 10.93 -14.53
N MET A 197 3.29 9.69 -14.86
CA MET A 197 3.26 9.17 -16.24
C MET A 197 1.83 9.00 -16.74
N ARG A 198 1.55 9.36 -18.00
CA ARG A 198 0.20 9.22 -18.57
C ARG A 198 -0.24 7.77 -18.76
N SER A 199 0.69 6.87 -19.03
CA SER A 199 0.38 5.48 -19.41
C SER A 199 0.70 4.51 -18.28
N PRO A 200 -0.20 3.55 -18.00
CA PRO A 200 0.09 2.47 -17.06
C PRO A 200 1.20 1.57 -17.64
N ASN A 201 2.16 1.19 -16.80
CA ASN A 201 3.28 0.31 -17.14
C ASN A 201 3.84 -0.34 -15.86
N GLN A 202 5.06 -0.89 -15.92
CA GLN A 202 5.69 -1.56 -14.77
C GLN A 202 6.22 -0.61 -13.68
N HIS A 203 6.46 0.67 -14.02
CA HIS A 203 7.06 1.68 -13.14
C HIS A 203 6.06 2.38 -12.21
N ASN A 204 4.75 2.17 -12.41
CA ASN A 204 3.68 2.75 -11.60
C ASN A 204 3.01 1.75 -10.64
N TRP A 205 3.59 0.57 -10.45
CA TRP A 205 3.10 -0.39 -9.48
C TRP A 205 3.73 -0.16 -8.09
N TRP A 206 2.87 0.01 -7.11
CA TRP A 206 3.22 0.24 -5.71
C TRP A 206 2.61 -0.82 -4.80
N ARG A 207 3.28 -1.16 -3.71
CA ARG A 207 2.78 -2.09 -2.70
C ARG A 207 2.91 -1.45 -1.32
N THR A 208 1.95 -1.69 -0.42
CA THR A 208 2.14 -1.30 0.98
C THR A 208 3.12 -2.24 1.66
N MET A 209 4.04 -1.70 2.44
CA MET A 209 5.04 -2.50 3.18
C MET A 209 4.89 -2.22 4.67
N GLU A 210 5.92 -1.64 5.28
CA GLU A 210 5.93 -1.32 6.71
C GLU A 210 4.82 -0.31 7.03
N GLY A 211 4.10 -0.53 8.12
CA GLY A 211 3.00 0.36 8.48
C GLY A 211 2.29 0.01 9.77
N VAL A 212 1.45 0.94 10.21
CA VAL A 212 0.46 0.76 11.27
C VAL A 212 -0.90 0.79 10.60
N PHE A 213 -1.53 -0.38 10.51
CA PHE A 213 -2.85 -0.53 9.89
C PHE A 213 -3.94 -0.42 10.96
N ILE A 214 -4.90 0.48 10.74
CA ILE A 214 -5.99 0.68 11.69
C ILE A 214 -7.00 -0.45 11.55
N GLN A 215 -7.27 -1.15 12.65
CA GLN A 215 -8.36 -2.12 12.68
C GLN A 215 -9.72 -1.40 12.62
N PRO A 216 -10.69 -1.94 11.87
CA PRO A 216 -12.05 -1.44 11.89
C PRO A 216 -12.59 -1.47 13.34
N SER A 217 -13.32 -0.43 13.74
CA SER A 217 -14.07 -0.48 15.00
C SER A 217 -15.10 -1.61 14.89
N GLN A 218 -15.02 -2.60 15.77
CA GLN A 218 -16.16 -3.48 16.01
C GLN A 218 -17.29 -2.58 16.50
N GLU A 219 -18.37 -2.42 15.72
CA GLU A 219 -19.60 -1.85 16.27
C GLU A 219 -19.95 -2.68 17.50
N LEU A 220 -20.05 -2.03 18.66
CA LEU A 220 -20.57 -2.65 19.87
C LEU A 220 -21.94 -3.22 19.50
N LEU A 221 -22.05 -4.54 19.43
CA LEU A 221 -23.34 -5.21 19.43
C LEU A 221 -24.09 -4.64 20.63
N HIS A 222 -25.15 -3.91 20.33
CA HIS A 222 -26.07 -3.37 21.32
C HIS A 222 -26.48 -4.55 22.21
N HIS A 223 -25.94 -4.61 23.42
CA HIS A 223 -26.55 -5.42 24.47
C HIS A 223 -27.86 -4.72 24.77
N ASP A 224 -28.93 -5.15 24.11
CA ASP A 224 -30.28 -4.94 24.60
C ASP A 224 -30.37 -5.72 25.91
N GLU A 225 -30.05 -5.06 27.02
CA GLU A 225 -30.46 -5.56 28.34
C GLU A 225 -31.96 -5.29 28.50
N LEU A 226 -32.69 -6.39 28.68
CA LEU A 226 -34.10 -6.51 29.01
C LEU A 226 -34.48 -5.81 30.32
#